data_AF-A0AAE1P1R1-F1
#
_entry.id   AF-A0AAE1P1R1-F1
#
_cell.length_a   1.000
_cell.length_b   1.000
_cell.length_c   1.000
_cell.angle_alpha   90.00
_cell.angle_beta   90.00
_cell.angle_gamma   90.00
#
_symmetry.space_group_name_H-M   'P 1'
#
loop_
_entity.id
_entity.type
_entity.pdbx_description
1 polymer ?
#
loop_
_entity_poly.entity_id
_entity_poly.type
_entity_poly.pdbx_seq_one_letter_code
_entity_poly.pdbx_strand_id
1 'polypeptide(L)'
;MEGSDSTDTMEETPITPRKRKVKARAGPTASGSQSHRQQRYRQEWERNPAFKPWLTGTQDQHKAKFKRATTVTTIFEKSNKQLDERVASAEIKIAGVLAAHNVSFNVMDHLSEVLKDAFNDSKIAQEFTLKRTKATAVVRNVIEWALPKFTSFNTYFQSDKTVITELHEKVIILFKDLVLSFMKRDYINKTEFSLIDPGRSDKHLRDTEMYLGVKVLQALNDSSITARKPELQEFFQRCRNFLSVACCEIKKRYDFKDPVIAKLNTLAPSNVISGEFRKVVPSLVPLATELPLLVSPEDTALLQRLDDQWRMLPLQCDRWLVRGKIIYNILVNWEELKAYFNIAKIQGGQDVRYKARMLWEMLSDGTNYLYFVFASPIVTEFERLNALFQSTNCKPSHLCHELEIHCTSLTRRVYDENGFPVPLEKVDFGAKFISESELILANEKEQLQKLQDRCQEMMFTLVQQVKMRLPRSRELYDGLKKLSPSVVLTHTNRPPYTDLPFLHLQGQAAEACENQYRRILYHPWIEEGIFDGKIPDDPEVFWSKIKSYESEGSKPYSDLACYALSCLTTPGSAART
;
A
#
# COMPACT_ATOMS: atom_id res chain seq x y z
N MET A 1 -53.41 30.35 78.03
CA MET A 1 -52.68 29.38 78.87
C MET A 1 -51.76 28.63 77.92
N GLU A 2 -50.54 29.14 77.76
CA GLU A 2 -49.31 28.58 78.35
C GLU A 2 -48.95 27.23 77.67
N GLY A 3 -47.78 26.99 77.11
CA GLY A 3 -46.48 27.69 77.10
C GLY A 3 -45.40 26.71 76.62
N SER A 4 -44.19 27.25 76.40
CA SER A 4 -42.91 26.61 75.99
C SER A 4 -42.79 26.18 74.51
N ASP A 5 -41.98 26.76 73.62
CA ASP A 5 -40.65 27.41 73.61
C ASP A 5 -39.60 26.52 72.92
N SER A 6 -39.11 26.99 71.77
CA SER A 6 -37.77 26.70 71.24
C SER A 6 -37.46 27.74 70.17
N THR A 7 -36.42 28.50 70.46
CA THR A 7 -36.02 29.76 69.85
C THR A 7 -35.18 29.58 68.59
N ASP A 8 -35.59 30.24 67.52
CA ASP A 8 -34.80 30.48 66.31
C ASP A 8 -34.16 31.88 66.42
N THR A 9 -32.84 31.93 66.54
CA THR A 9 -32.06 33.18 66.61
C THR A 9 -31.87 33.77 65.21
N MET A 10 -32.50 34.91 64.97
CA MET A 10 -32.22 35.80 63.84
C MET A 10 -30.86 36.49 64.02
N GLU A 11 -29.94 36.30 63.08
CA GLU A 11 -28.71 37.08 62.99
C GLU A 11 -28.99 38.48 62.41
N GLU A 12 -28.71 39.50 63.21
CA GLU A 12 -28.69 40.91 62.83
C GLU A 12 -27.56 41.20 61.82
N THR A 13 -27.90 41.68 60.63
CA THR A 13 -26.92 42.32 59.74
C THR A 13 -26.51 43.70 60.28
N PRO A 14 -25.22 44.02 60.43
CA PRO A 14 -24.78 45.32 60.93
C PRO A 14 -24.96 46.43 59.87
N ILE A 15 -25.70 47.47 60.26
CA ILE A 15 -25.96 48.69 59.49
C ILE A 15 -24.65 49.50 59.31
N THR A 16 -24.37 49.94 58.08
CA THR A 16 -23.21 50.81 57.77
C THR A 16 -23.39 52.22 58.36
N PRO A 17 -22.37 52.85 58.98
CA PRO A 17 -22.53 54.15 59.61
C PRO A 17 -22.71 55.27 58.58
N ARG A 18 -23.76 56.09 58.73
CA ARG A 18 -23.95 57.33 57.95
C ARG A 18 -22.94 58.40 58.40
N LYS A 19 -22.19 58.98 57.45
CA LYS A 19 -21.32 60.15 57.68
C LYS A 19 -22.13 61.33 58.21
N ARG A 20 -21.86 61.74 59.46
CA ARG A 20 -22.41 62.94 60.09
C ARG A 20 -21.64 64.17 59.61
N LYS A 21 -22.25 65.03 58.80
CA LYS A 21 -21.69 66.36 58.46
C LYS A 21 -21.79 67.25 59.71
N VAL A 22 -20.65 67.65 60.28
CA VAL A 22 -20.60 68.71 61.30
C VAL A 22 -20.29 70.03 60.61
N LYS A 23 -21.18 71.01 60.81
CA LYS A 23 -21.06 72.40 60.37
C LYS A 23 -19.98 73.12 61.18
N ALA A 24 -19.17 73.94 60.49
CA ALA A 24 -18.20 74.87 61.07
C ALA A 24 -18.88 75.97 61.91
N ARG A 25 -18.21 76.42 62.98
CA ARG A 25 -18.48 77.69 63.67
C ARG A 25 -17.15 78.38 63.97
N ALA A 26 -17.07 79.67 63.64
CA ALA A 26 -15.88 80.53 63.69
C ALA A 26 -15.67 81.19 65.07
N GLY A 27 -14.40 81.41 65.44
CA GLY A 27 -13.92 82.20 66.58
C GLY A 27 -12.37 82.13 66.73
N PRO A 28 -11.68 83.16 67.26
CA PRO A 28 -10.44 83.67 66.64
C PRO A 28 -9.09 83.34 67.33
N THR A 29 -8.04 83.38 66.50
CA THR A 29 -6.60 83.68 66.77
C THR A 29 -5.84 82.90 67.85
N ALA A 30 -4.93 82.02 67.40
CA ALA A 30 -3.56 81.96 67.91
C ALA A 30 -2.64 81.30 66.86
N SER A 31 -1.63 82.04 66.42
CA SER A 31 -0.57 81.61 65.52
C SER A 31 0.30 80.54 66.17
N GLY A 32 0.31 79.34 65.57
CA GLY A 32 1.23 78.27 65.90
C GLY A 32 1.01 77.09 64.96
N SER A 33 1.71 77.08 63.81
CA SER A 33 1.80 75.91 62.95
C SER A 33 2.47 74.77 63.74
N GLN A 34 1.68 73.91 64.39
CA GLN A 34 2.16 72.59 64.77
C GLN A 34 2.34 71.79 63.48
N SER A 35 3.58 71.74 63.01
CA SER A 35 4.03 70.78 62.01
C SER A 35 3.53 69.40 62.41
N HIS A 36 2.65 68.81 61.59
CA HIS A 36 2.26 67.41 61.72
C HIS A 36 3.55 66.59 61.54
N ARG A 37 4.14 66.14 62.66
CA ARG A 37 5.32 65.30 62.63
C ARG A 37 4.97 64.03 61.84
N GLN A 38 5.49 63.90 60.63
CA GLN A 38 5.28 62.70 59.81
C GLN A 38 5.82 61.49 60.56
N GLN A 39 4.92 60.61 60.99
CA GLN A 39 5.28 59.43 61.76
C GLN A 39 5.82 58.36 60.82
N ARG A 40 7.10 58.03 60.98
CA ARG A 40 7.74 56.92 60.26
C ARG A 40 7.05 55.60 60.58
N TYR A 41 6.93 54.75 59.57
CA TYR A 41 6.41 53.40 59.72
C TYR A 41 7.27 52.63 60.73
N ARG A 42 6.65 52.07 61.77
CA ARG A 42 7.36 51.32 62.82
C ARG A 42 7.21 49.83 62.56
N GLN A 43 8.33 49.11 62.47
CA GLN A 43 8.32 47.65 62.30
C GLN A 43 7.60 46.92 63.45
N GLU A 44 7.50 47.57 64.62
CA GLU A 44 6.74 47.11 65.78
C GLU A 44 5.25 46.87 65.46
N TRP A 45 4.68 47.60 64.48
CA TRP A 45 3.30 47.40 64.04
C TRP A 45 3.07 46.04 63.38
N GLU A 46 4.11 45.43 62.81
CA GLU A 46 4.03 44.07 62.25
C GLU A 46 4.05 42.98 63.33
N ARG A 47 4.39 43.35 64.58
CA ARG A 47 4.37 42.45 65.75
C ARG A 47 3.09 42.59 66.56
N ASN A 48 2.31 43.66 66.35
CA ASN A 48 1.01 43.84 66.99
C ASN A 48 -0.04 42.87 66.38
N PRO A 49 -0.72 42.03 67.18
CA PRO A 49 -1.71 41.07 66.69
C PRO A 49 -2.82 41.69 65.82
N ALA A 50 -3.19 42.95 66.07
CA ALA A 50 -4.26 43.65 65.34
C ALA A 50 -3.85 44.09 63.92
N PHE A 51 -2.56 44.32 63.66
CA PHE A 51 -2.06 44.87 62.39
C PHE A 51 -1.20 43.88 61.59
N LYS A 52 -0.56 42.93 62.28
CA LYS A 52 0.23 41.83 61.72
C LYS A 52 -0.42 41.07 60.55
N PRO A 53 -1.74 40.79 60.54
CA PRO A 53 -2.37 39.99 59.49
C PRO A 53 -2.41 40.71 58.13
N TRP A 54 -2.43 42.04 58.13
CA TRP A 54 -2.84 42.80 56.94
C TRP A 54 -1.94 44.00 56.58
N LEU A 55 -1.04 44.45 57.44
CA LEU A 55 -0.17 45.61 57.20
C LEU A 55 1.32 45.21 57.04
N THR A 56 2.03 45.83 56.08
CA THR A 56 3.49 45.67 55.88
C THR A 56 4.13 46.98 55.41
N GLY A 57 5.41 47.20 55.72
CA GLY A 57 6.14 48.40 55.29
C GLY A 57 6.42 48.45 53.78
N THR A 58 6.72 49.64 53.26
CA THR A 58 7.21 49.85 51.87
C THR A 58 8.62 50.46 51.89
N GLN A 59 9.25 50.64 50.71
CA GLN A 59 10.58 51.29 50.62
C GLN A 59 10.55 52.77 51.07
N ASP A 60 9.40 53.43 51.02
CA ASP A 60 9.19 54.77 51.59
C ASP A 60 8.94 54.65 53.10
N GLN A 61 9.81 55.27 53.90
CA GLN A 61 9.83 55.16 55.37
C GLN A 61 8.57 55.75 56.05
N HIS A 62 7.67 56.39 55.30
CA HIS A 62 6.41 56.95 55.80
C HIS A 62 5.15 56.30 55.19
N LYS A 63 5.27 55.20 54.42
CA LYS A 63 4.12 54.51 53.78
C LYS A 63 4.05 53.01 54.11
N ALA A 64 2.82 52.50 54.18
CA ALA A 64 2.52 51.08 54.41
C ALA A 64 1.64 50.49 53.29
N LYS A 65 1.72 49.17 53.08
CA LYS A 65 0.97 48.41 52.07
C LYS A 65 0.16 47.29 52.72
N PHE A 66 -0.98 46.95 52.12
CA PHE A 66 -1.82 45.83 52.55
C PHE A 66 -1.29 44.49 52.02
N LYS A 67 -1.18 43.46 52.87
CA LYS A 67 -0.57 42.16 52.51
C LYS A 67 -1.39 41.32 51.52
N ARG A 68 -2.72 41.49 51.47
CA ARG A 68 -3.62 40.74 50.57
C ARG A 68 -4.62 41.65 49.85
N ALA A 69 -4.17 42.35 48.82
CA ALA A 69 -5.08 42.85 47.79
C ALA A 69 -4.86 42.02 46.53
N THR A 70 -5.69 41.00 46.31
CA THR A 70 -5.83 40.39 44.99
C THR A 70 -6.72 41.32 44.17
N THR A 71 -6.17 41.94 43.14
CA THR A 71 -6.93 42.87 42.29
C THR A 71 -8.08 42.12 41.61
N VAL A 72 -9.25 42.75 41.51
CA VAL A 72 -10.46 42.18 40.90
C VAL A 72 -10.20 41.59 39.50
N THR A 73 -9.29 42.20 38.73
CA THR A 73 -8.80 41.70 37.44
C THR A 73 -8.24 40.28 37.50
N THR A 74 -7.46 39.94 38.53
CA THR A 74 -6.85 38.62 38.67
C THR A 74 -7.88 37.53 39.06
N ILE A 75 -9.02 37.92 39.63
CA ILE A 75 -10.14 37.02 39.94
C ILE A 75 -10.94 36.73 38.66
N PHE A 76 -11.20 37.75 37.84
CA PHE A 76 -11.85 37.59 36.54
C PHE A 76 -10.99 36.79 35.55
N GLU A 77 -9.67 37.00 35.52
CA GLU A 77 -8.74 36.20 34.70
C GLU A 77 -8.72 34.72 35.11
N LYS A 78 -8.75 34.42 36.42
CA LYS A 78 -8.85 33.04 36.93
C LYS A 78 -10.21 32.39 36.62
N SER A 79 -11.29 33.14 36.76
CA SER A 79 -12.65 32.71 36.41
C SER A 79 -12.78 32.38 34.93
N ASN A 80 -12.28 33.26 34.05
CA ASN A 80 -12.33 33.04 32.60
C ASN A 80 -11.45 31.87 32.18
N LYS A 81 -10.24 31.75 32.73
CA LYS A 81 -9.36 30.61 32.44
C LYS A 81 -9.98 29.27 32.88
N GLN A 82 -10.72 29.26 33.99
CA GLN A 82 -11.46 28.09 34.45
C GLN A 82 -12.69 27.77 33.58
N LEU A 83 -13.35 28.80 33.02
CA LEU A 83 -14.44 28.62 32.07
C LEU A 83 -13.92 28.08 30.73
N ASP A 84 -12.84 28.65 30.19
CA ASP A 84 -12.15 28.21 28.97
C ASP A 84 -11.75 26.72 29.06
N GLU A 85 -11.21 26.30 30.22
CA GLU A 85 -10.85 24.90 30.47
C GLU A 85 -12.07 23.97 30.48
N ARG A 86 -13.20 24.42 31.02
CA ARG A 86 -14.46 23.64 31.05
C ARG A 86 -15.10 23.56 29.67
N VAL A 87 -15.03 24.62 28.88
CA VAL A 87 -15.46 24.63 27.47
C VAL A 87 -14.59 23.68 26.66
N ALA A 88 -13.26 23.78 26.75
CA ALA A 88 -12.34 22.87 26.09
C ALA A 88 -12.58 21.40 26.48
N SER A 89 -12.84 21.13 27.77
CA SER A 89 -13.22 19.80 28.25
C SER A 89 -14.49 19.30 27.56
N ALA A 90 -15.59 20.08 27.58
CA ALA A 90 -16.84 19.70 26.92
C ALA A 90 -16.67 19.41 25.43
N GLU A 91 -15.88 20.23 24.73
CA GLU A 91 -15.57 20.06 23.31
C GLU A 91 -14.80 18.75 23.04
N ILE A 92 -13.78 18.44 23.85
CA ILE A 92 -13.05 17.16 23.78
C ILE A 92 -14.00 15.99 24.06
N LYS A 93 -14.92 16.16 25.03
CA LYS A 93 -15.85 15.10 25.40
C LYS A 93 -16.76 14.72 24.25
N ILE A 94 -17.35 15.71 23.59
CA ILE A 94 -18.26 15.54 22.45
C ILE A 94 -17.50 15.04 21.21
N ALA A 95 -16.32 15.60 20.91
CA ALA A 95 -15.48 15.11 19.81
C ALA A 95 -15.15 13.62 19.96
N GLY A 96 -14.86 13.17 21.18
CA GLY A 96 -14.62 11.76 21.48
C GLY A 96 -15.84 10.86 21.26
N VAL A 97 -17.06 11.33 21.55
CA VAL A 97 -18.31 10.58 21.32
C VAL A 97 -18.57 10.41 19.82
N LEU A 98 -18.40 11.48 19.03
CA LEU A 98 -18.57 11.40 17.57
C LEU A 98 -17.63 10.36 16.95
N ALA A 99 -16.37 10.37 17.39
CA ALA A 99 -15.37 9.42 16.93
C ALA A 99 -15.70 7.98 17.38
N ALA A 100 -16.11 7.79 18.64
CA ALA A 100 -16.43 6.46 19.19
C ALA A 100 -17.63 5.80 18.51
N HIS A 101 -18.61 6.59 18.07
CA HIS A 101 -19.84 6.09 17.46
C HIS A 101 -19.88 6.22 15.93
N ASN A 102 -18.74 6.53 15.28
CA ASN A 102 -18.64 6.74 13.84
C ASN A 102 -19.68 7.74 13.29
N VAL A 103 -19.96 8.80 14.06
CA VAL A 103 -20.88 9.87 13.65
C VAL A 103 -20.11 10.89 12.83
N SER A 104 -20.64 11.25 11.66
CA SER A 104 -20.02 12.24 10.78
C SER A 104 -19.77 13.56 11.52
N PHE A 105 -18.55 14.09 11.44
CA PHE A 105 -18.20 15.37 12.06
C PHE A 105 -18.94 16.56 11.44
N ASN A 106 -19.57 16.39 10.27
CA ASN A 106 -20.45 17.39 9.67
C ASN A 106 -21.67 17.67 10.56
N VAL A 107 -22.10 16.70 11.39
CA VAL A 107 -23.22 16.88 12.33
C VAL A 107 -22.94 18.02 13.32
N MET A 108 -21.66 18.30 13.64
CA MET A 108 -21.29 19.35 14.60
C MET A 108 -21.58 20.76 14.14
N ASP A 109 -21.69 21.00 12.83
CA ASP A 109 -22.03 22.32 12.31
C ASP A 109 -23.47 22.72 12.68
N HIS A 110 -24.34 21.74 12.91
CA HIS A 110 -25.72 21.95 13.37
C HIS A 110 -25.87 21.69 14.88
N LEU A 111 -25.25 20.61 15.39
CA LEU A 111 -25.38 20.24 16.81
C LEU A 111 -24.84 21.33 17.75
N SER A 112 -23.80 22.08 17.34
CA SER A 112 -23.29 23.19 18.15
C SER A 112 -24.32 24.29 18.37
N GLU A 113 -25.13 24.61 17.35
CA GLU A 113 -26.17 25.63 17.45
C GLU A 113 -27.35 25.12 18.29
N VAL A 114 -27.71 23.83 18.12
CA VAL A 114 -28.75 23.19 18.95
C VAL A 114 -28.35 23.16 20.42
N LEU A 115 -27.08 22.87 20.75
CA LEU A 115 -26.60 22.88 22.13
C LEU A 115 -26.65 24.29 22.75
N LYS A 116 -26.41 25.34 21.97
CA LYS A 116 -26.52 26.73 22.42
C LYS A 116 -27.96 27.14 22.69
N ASP A 117 -28.88 26.74 21.82
CA ASP A 117 -30.30 27.06 21.95
C ASP A 117 -30.95 26.27 23.08
N ALA A 118 -30.70 24.96 23.14
CA ALA A 118 -31.25 24.07 24.15
C ALA A 118 -30.73 24.35 25.58
N PHE A 119 -29.50 24.87 25.70
CA PHE A 119 -28.86 25.19 26.98
C PHE A 119 -28.47 26.68 27.05
N ASN A 120 -29.45 27.55 26.87
CA ASN A 120 -29.27 29.00 26.81
C ASN A 120 -28.76 29.64 28.11
N ASP A 121 -28.94 28.98 29.25
CA ASP A 121 -28.49 29.37 30.59
C ASP A 121 -27.04 28.94 30.89
N SER A 122 -26.51 27.98 30.12
CA SER A 122 -25.17 27.43 30.31
C SER A 122 -24.11 28.28 29.60
N LYS A 123 -23.26 28.96 30.39
CA LYS A 123 -22.08 29.68 29.87
C LYS A 123 -21.15 28.79 29.04
N ILE A 124 -21.05 27.50 29.39
CA ILE A 124 -20.24 26.52 28.65
C ILE A 124 -20.84 26.27 27.26
N ALA A 125 -22.17 26.14 27.17
CA ALA A 125 -22.85 25.93 25.90
C ALA A 125 -22.74 27.17 25.00
N GLN A 126 -22.89 28.37 25.57
CA GLN A 126 -22.77 29.62 24.81
C GLN A 126 -21.36 29.83 24.22
N GLU A 127 -20.32 29.46 24.97
CA GLU A 127 -18.92 29.54 24.53
C GLU A 127 -18.46 28.29 23.76
N PHE A 128 -19.33 27.32 23.53
CA PHE A 128 -19.04 26.11 22.75
C PHE A 128 -18.84 26.45 21.27
N THR A 129 -17.71 26.05 20.68
CA THR A 129 -17.34 26.42 19.30
C THR A 129 -16.91 25.22 18.44
N LEU A 130 -17.14 24.00 18.92
CA LEU A 130 -16.74 22.77 18.25
C LEU A 130 -17.53 22.52 16.96
N LYS A 131 -17.04 23.02 15.84
CA LYS A 131 -17.54 22.73 14.48
C LYS A 131 -16.77 21.59 13.82
N ARG A 132 -17.14 21.19 12.60
CA ARG A 132 -16.50 20.07 11.86
C ARG A 132 -14.97 20.12 11.88
N THR A 133 -14.38 21.25 11.51
CA THR A 133 -12.92 21.42 11.39
C THR A 133 -12.22 21.35 12.76
N LYS A 134 -12.83 21.93 13.80
CA LYS A 134 -12.33 21.87 15.17
C LYS A 134 -12.46 20.47 15.76
N ALA A 135 -13.58 19.77 15.53
CA ALA A 135 -13.77 18.36 15.92
C ALA A 135 -12.75 17.45 15.24
N THR A 136 -12.55 17.64 13.93
CA THR A 136 -11.51 16.93 13.17
C THR A 136 -10.13 17.20 13.75
N ALA A 137 -9.81 18.46 14.08
CA ALA A 137 -8.53 18.82 14.67
C ALA A 137 -8.34 18.27 16.08
N VAL A 138 -9.37 18.26 16.93
CA VAL A 138 -9.34 17.70 18.29
C VAL A 138 -9.12 16.20 18.24
N VAL A 139 -9.88 15.46 17.43
CA VAL A 139 -9.68 14.01 17.25
C VAL A 139 -8.33 13.73 16.61
N ARG A 140 -7.92 14.51 15.60
CA ARG A 140 -6.61 14.42 14.98
C ARG A 140 -5.49 14.68 15.98
N ASN A 141 -5.64 15.59 16.93
CA ASN A 141 -4.62 15.88 17.95
C ASN A 141 -4.58 14.82 19.06
N VAL A 142 -5.71 14.15 19.35
CA VAL A 142 -5.81 13.07 20.35
C VAL A 142 -5.35 11.71 19.80
N ILE A 143 -5.49 11.47 18.50
CA ILE A 143 -5.25 10.17 17.82
C ILE A 143 -4.23 10.31 16.67
N GLU A 144 -3.47 11.42 16.65
CA GLU A 144 -2.57 11.80 15.54
C GLU A 144 -1.61 10.69 15.14
N TRP A 145 -1.15 9.94 16.13
CA TRP A 145 -0.20 8.87 15.95
C TRP A 145 -0.82 7.58 15.37
N ALA A 146 -2.07 7.26 15.72
CA ALA A 146 -2.69 6.01 15.31
C ALA A 146 -3.40 6.12 13.95
N LEU A 147 -3.99 7.28 13.61
CA LEU A 147 -4.70 7.50 12.34
C LEU A 147 -3.84 7.21 11.08
N PRO A 148 -2.58 7.66 10.97
CA PRO A 148 -1.74 7.38 9.82
C PRO A 148 -1.52 5.89 9.55
N LYS A 149 -1.63 5.03 10.57
CA LYS A 149 -1.49 3.57 10.41
C LYS A 149 -2.66 3.01 9.60
N PHE A 150 -3.89 3.45 9.91
CA PHE A 150 -5.09 3.09 9.14
C PHE A 150 -5.07 3.70 7.75
N THR A 151 -4.71 4.98 7.63
CA THR A 151 -4.65 5.65 6.32
C THR A 151 -3.62 4.99 5.41
N SER A 152 -2.40 4.72 5.90
CA SER A 152 -1.35 4.07 5.10
C SER A 152 -1.75 2.65 4.71
N PHE A 153 -2.35 1.88 5.63
CA PHE A 153 -2.90 0.56 5.33
C PHE A 153 -3.97 0.65 4.22
N ASN A 154 -4.94 1.54 4.36
CA ASN A 154 -6.01 1.70 3.38
C ASN A 154 -5.49 2.17 2.01
N THR A 155 -4.59 3.16 1.97
CA THR A 155 -3.96 3.63 0.74
C THR A 155 -3.20 2.51 0.03
N TYR A 156 -2.54 1.63 0.78
CA TYR A 156 -1.82 0.49 0.20
C TYR A 156 -2.75 -0.48 -0.53
N PHE A 157 -3.87 -0.85 0.11
CA PHE A 157 -4.86 -1.77 -0.46
C PHE A 157 -5.82 -1.14 -1.46
N GLN A 158 -5.79 0.19 -1.62
CA GLN A 158 -6.45 0.93 -2.69
C GLN A 158 -5.55 1.18 -3.90
N SER A 159 -4.30 0.68 -3.90
CA SER A 159 -3.42 0.80 -5.05
C SER A 159 -3.88 -0.05 -6.24
N ASP A 160 -3.37 0.27 -7.43
CA ASP A 160 -3.56 -0.46 -8.67
C ASP A 160 -2.79 -1.78 -8.73
N LYS A 161 -1.96 -2.07 -7.73
CA LYS A 161 -1.14 -3.28 -7.64
C LYS A 161 -1.93 -4.46 -7.07
N THR A 162 -1.63 -5.66 -7.55
CA THR A 162 -2.14 -6.89 -6.94
C THR A 162 -1.38 -7.16 -5.62
N VAL A 163 -2.00 -6.79 -4.50
CA VAL A 163 -1.37 -6.87 -3.16
C VAL A 163 -2.00 -7.92 -2.23
N ILE A 164 -2.84 -8.81 -2.76
CA ILE A 164 -3.57 -9.81 -1.96
C ILE A 164 -2.64 -10.76 -1.20
N THR A 165 -1.47 -11.08 -1.76
CA THR A 165 -0.46 -11.94 -1.14
C THR A 165 0.18 -11.32 0.10
N GLU A 166 0.04 -10.01 0.31
CA GLU A 166 0.56 -9.28 1.46
C GLU A 166 -0.51 -8.95 2.50
N LEU A 167 -1.79 -9.20 2.19
CA LEU A 167 -2.92 -8.78 3.01
C LEU A 167 -2.82 -9.30 4.45
N HIS A 168 -2.60 -10.61 4.61
CA HIS A 168 -2.53 -11.24 5.92
C HIS A 168 -1.43 -10.64 6.80
N GLU A 169 -0.23 -10.49 6.23
CA GLU A 169 0.92 -9.96 6.94
C GLU A 169 0.69 -8.50 7.37
N LYS A 170 0.19 -7.66 6.46
CA LYS A 170 -0.08 -6.24 6.77
C LYS A 170 -1.18 -6.08 7.82
N VAL A 171 -2.23 -6.90 7.80
CA VAL A 171 -3.28 -6.88 8.83
C VAL A 171 -2.72 -7.31 10.17
N ILE A 172 -1.90 -8.37 10.23
CA ILE A 172 -1.23 -8.80 11.46
C ILE A 172 -0.35 -7.68 12.01
N ILE A 173 0.46 -7.02 11.17
CA ILE A 173 1.32 -5.92 11.59
C ILE A 173 0.48 -4.78 12.16
N LEU A 174 -0.56 -4.32 11.45
CA LEU A 174 -1.45 -3.26 11.92
C LEU A 174 -2.12 -3.62 13.25
N PHE A 175 -2.73 -4.81 13.31
CA PHE A 175 -3.42 -5.27 14.51
C PHE A 175 -2.47 -5.37 15.70
N LYS A 176 -1.30 -5.99 15.52
CA LYS A 176 -0.28 -6.17 16.56
C LYS A 176 0.26 -4.84 17.08
N ASP A 177 0.53 -3.89 16.17
CA ASP A 177 1.01 -2.55 16.50
C ASP A 177 -0.01 -1.77 17.34
N LEU A 178 -1.31 -1.89 17.02
CA LEU A 178 -2.37 -1.29 17.81
C LEU A 178 -2.55 -1.97 19.19
N VAL A 179 -2.62 -3.30 19.27
CA VAL A 179 -2.83 -3.97 20.57
C VAL A 179 -1.64 -3.79 21.52
N LEU A 180 -0.41 -3.74 21.00
CA LEU A 180 0.80 -3.50 21.80
C LEU A 180 0.82 -2.10 22.44
N SER A 181 0.00 -1.16 21.96
CA SER A 181 -0.05 0.20 22.47
C SER A 181 -0.85 0.32 23.77
N PHE A 182 -1.72 -0.66 24.07
CA PHE A 182 -2.58 -0.62 25.26
C PHE A 182 -2.77 -1.97 25.98
N MET A 183 -2.25 -3.09 25.46
CA MET A 183 -2.31 -4.41 26.09
C MET A 183 -0.92 -4.97 26.42
N LYS A 184 -0.87 -5.89 27.39
CA LYS A 184 0.37 -6.53 27.85
C LYS A 184 1.02 -7.35 26.74
N ARG A 185 2.30 -7.08 26.47
CA ARG A 185 3.11 -7.78 25.46
C ARG A 185 3.15 -9.30 25.67
N ASP A 186 3.23 -9.77 26.92
CA ASP A 186 3.24 -11.20 27.23
C ASP A 186 1.96 -11.92 26.80
N TYR A 187 0.81 -11.26 26.92
CA TYR A 187 -0.46 -11.80 26.47
C TYR A 187 -0.50 -11.89 24.95
N ILE A 188 -0.09 -10.84 24.24
CA ILE A 188 -0.09 -10.78 22.78
C ILE A 188 0.85 -11.81 22.16
N ASN A 189 2.04 -12.00 22.72
CA ASN A 189 3.03 -12.93 22.17
C ASN A 189 2.71 -14.40 22.42
N LYS A 190 1.91 -14.71 23.45
CA LYS A 190 1.54 -16.09 23.83
C LYS A 190 0.16 -16.52 23.33
N THR A 191 -0.59 -15.62 22.72
CA THR A 191 -1.97 -15.86 22.29
C THR A 191 -2.05 -15.75 20.77
N GLU A 192 -2.73 -16.71 20.14
CA GLU A 192 -3.02 -16.65 18.71
C GLU A 192 -3.87 -15.40 18.39
N PHE A 193 -3.62 -14.74 17.26
CA PHE A 193 -4.29 -13.47 16.90
C PHE A 193 -5.82 -13.58 16.90
N SER A 194 -6.37 -14.72 16.48
CA SER A 194 -7.80 -14.98 16.48
C SER A 194 -8.42 -14.96 17.88
N LEU A 195 -7.64 -15.30 18.93
CA LEU A 195 -8.07 -15.41 20.33
C LEU A 195 -7.76 -14.18 21.18
N ILE A 196 -7.02 -13.20 20.64
CA ILE A 196 -6.76 -11.94 21.35
C ILE A 196 -8.06 -11.16 21.51
N ASP A 197 -8.47 -10.88 22.74
CA ASP A 197 -9.65 -10.07 23.05
C ASP A 197 -9.25 -8.63 23.43
N PRO A 198 -9.44 -7.63 22.54
CA PRO A 198 -9.09 -6.24 22.82
C PRO A 198 -9.90 -5.62 23.96
N GLY A 199 -11.07 -6.16 24.30
CA GLY A 199 -11.93 -5.66 25.39
C GLY A 199 -11.50 -6.13 26.78
N ARG A 200 -10.56 -7.08 26.85
CA ARG A 200 -10.18 -7.77 28.09
C ARG A 200 -9.35 -6.90 29.03
N SER A 201 -10.03 -6.27 29.99
CA SER A 201 -9.46 -5.29 30.92
C SER A 201 -8.30 -5.82 31.79
N ASP A 202 -8.30 -7.10 32.20
CA ASP A 202 -7.21 -7.67 33.00
C ASP A 202 -5.88 -7.80 32.22
N LYS A 203 -5.96 -7.73 30.89
CA LYS A 203 -4.80 -7.76 29.98
C LYS A 203 -4.37 -6.39 29.50
N HIS A 204 -5.08 -5.32 29.87
CA HIS A 204 -4.69 -3.96 29.53
C HIS A 204 -3.48 -3.49 30.34
N LEU A 205 -2.70 -2.58 29.74
CA LEU A 205 -1.63 -1.84 30.39
C LEU A 205 -2.22 -0.81 31.35
N ARG A 206 -1.44 -0.40 32.35
CA ARG A 206 -1.78 0.78 33.16
C ARG A 206 -1.71 2.02 32.28
N ASP A 207 -2.46 3.05 32.65
CA ASP A 207 -2.54 4.31 31.88
C ASP A 207 -1.16 4.90 31.55
N THR A 208 -0.24 4.89 32.52
CA THR A 208 1.14 5.40 32.36
C THR A 208 2.03 4.54 31.48
N GLU A 209 1.64 3.30 31.18
CA GLU A 209 2.40 2.36 30.35
C GLU A 209 1.91 2.33 28.90
N MET A 210 0.76 2.96 28.61
CA MET A 210 0.23 3.03 27.25
C MET A 210 1.14 3.87 26.36
N TYR A 211 1.29 3.44 25.11
CA TYR A 211 1.98 4.22 24.09
C TYR A 211 0.97 4.88 23.14
N LEU A 212 0.94 6.21 23.15
CA LEU A 212 0.01 7.02 22.35
C LEU A 212 0.76 7.99 21.41
N GLY A 213 2.03 7.72 21.15
CA GLY A 213 2.91 8.54 20.32
C GLY A 213 3.74 9.58 21.09
N VAL A 214 4.79 10.06 20.45
CA VAL A 214 5.82 10.92 21.05
C VAL A 214 5.26 12.25 21.56
N LYS A 215 4.30 12.85 20.85
CA LYS A 215 3.69 14.12 21.26
C LYS A 215 2.92 14.00 22.58
N VAL A 216 2.20 12.89 22.79
CA VAL A 216 1.51 12.61 24.05
C VAL A 216 2.55 12.39 25.16
N LEU A 217 3.60 11.60 24.91
CA LEU A 217 4.69 11.42 25.89
C LEU A 217 5.35 12.74 26.30
N GLN A 218 5.59 13.64 25.33
CA GLN A 218 6.14 14.98 25.61
C GLN A 218 5.17 15.84 26.43
N ALA A 219 3.87 15.81 26.11
CA ALA A 219 2.86 16.54 26.87
C ALA A 219 2.74 16.03 28.32
N LEU A 220 2.94 14.73 28.54
CA LEU A 220 2.93 14.13 29.88
C LEU A 220 4.13 14.54 30.75
N ASN A 221 5.17 15.17 30.18
CA ASN A 221 6.27 15.75 30.98
C ASN A 221 5.90 17.11 31.58
N ASP A 222 4.79 17.72 31.18
CA ASP A 222 4.32 18.99 31.73
C ASP A 222 3.59 18.77 33.06
N SER A 223 4.15 19.33 34.13
CA SER A 223 3.58 19.30 35.49
C SER A 223 2.17 19.89 35.56
N SER A 224 1.82 20.84 34.69
CA SER A 224 0.50 21.46 34.64
C SER A 224 -0.58 20.53 34.07
N ILE A 225 -0.19 19.56 33.23
CA ILE A 225 -1.05 18.54 32.65
C ILE A 225 -1.18 17.36 33.63
N THR A 226 -0.07 16.89 34.20
CA THR A 226 -0.07 15.76 35.15
C THR A 226 -0.72 16.08 36.50
N ALA A 227 -0.82 17.36 36.87
CA ALA A 227 -1.59 17.80 38.03
C ALA A 227 -3.11 17.57 37.88
N ARG A 228 -3.64 17.48 36.65
CA ARG A 228 -5.07 17.29 36.33
C ARG A 228 -5.44 15.81 36.24
N LYS A 229 -5.33 15.12 37.38
CA LYS A 229 -5.46 13.65 37.44
C LYS A 229 -6.80 13.10 36.89
N PRO A 230 -7.98 13.66 37.22
CA PRO A 230 -9.26 13.13 36.72
C PRO A 230 -9.39 13.23 35.20
N GLU A 231 -9.01 14.37 34.61
CA GLU A 231 -9.06 14.61 33.18
C GLU A 231 -8.07 13.73 32.43
N LEU A 232 -6.90 13.49 33.02
CA LEU A 232 -5.87 12.63 32.47
C LEU A 232 -6.31 11.15 32.45
N GLN A 233 -6.94 10.67 33.51
CA GLN A 233 -7.55 9.33 33.56
C GLN A 233 -8.64 9.18 32.50
N GLU A 234 -9.52 10.18 32.36
CA GLU A 234 -10.55 10.19 31.34
C GLU A 234 -9.95 10.16 29.92
N PHE A 235 -8.87 10.89 29.68
CA PHE A 235 -8.12 10.87 28.43
C PHE A 235 -7.58 9.47 28.10
N PHE A 236 -6.85 8.83 29.02
CA PHE A 236 -6.32 7.47 28.80
C PHE A 236 -7.42 6.45 28.56
N GLN A 237 -8.53 6.54 29.30
CA GLN A 237 -9.67 5.65 29.11
C GLN A 237 -10.31 5.82 27.73
N ARG A 238 -10.44 7.04 27.23
CA ARG A 238 -10.96 7.32 25.87
C ARG A 238 -10.03 6.78 24.80
N CYS A 239 -8.72 6.98 24.93
CA CYS A 239 -7.72 6.44 24.01
C CYS A 239 -7.73 4.91 23.98
N ARG A 240 -7.80 4.27 25.16
CA ARG A 240 -7.92 2.81 25.30
C ARG A 240 -9.19 2.30 24.63
N ASN A 241 -10.33 2.95 24.88
CA ASN A 241 -11.61 2.56 24.28
C ASN A 241 -11.55 2.66 22.74
N PHE A 242 -11.00 3.76 22.21
CA PHE A 242 -10.82 3.93 20.78
C PHE A 242 -9.98 2.81 20.16
N LEU A 243 -8.79 2.54 20.72
CA LEU A 243 -7.88 1.51 20.21
C LEU A 243 -8.50 0.10 20.31
N SER A 244 -9.18 -0.18 21.43
CA SER A 244 -9.90 -1.43 21.64
C SER A 244 -11.01 -1.64 20.60
N VAL A 245 -11.87 -0.63 20.39
CA VAL A 245 -12.92 -0.66 19.36
C VAL A 245 -12.31 -0.82 17.98
N ALA A 246 -11.25 -0.11 17.64
CA ALA A 246 -10.59 -0.24 16.34
C ALA A 246 -10.05 -1.65 16.10
N CYS A 247 -9.43 -2.27 17.10
CA CYS A 247 -8.98 -3.66 17.04
C CYS A 247 -10.16 -4.65 16.88
N CYS A 248 -11.27 -4.44 17.60
CA CYS A 248 -12.48 -5.24 17.44
C CYS A 248 -13.07 -5.11 16.02
N GLU A 249 -13.07 -3.91 15.47
CA GLU A 249 -13.55 -3.61 14.13
C GLU A 249 -12.65 -4.23 13.03
N ILE A 250 -11.34 -4.36 13.27
CA ILE A 250 -10.44 -5.16 12.41
C ILE A 250 -10.83 -6.63 12.48
N LYS A 251 -10.97 -7.21 13.68
CA LYS A 251 -11.36 -8.63 13.87
C LYS A 251 -12.74 -8.95 13.27
N LYS A 252 -13.65 -7.98 13.23
CA LYS A 252 -14.97 -8.13 12.62
C LYS A 252 -14.90 -8.21 11.09
N ARG A 253 -13.96 -7.50 10.46
CA ARG A 253 -13.82 -7.41 9.00
C ARG A 253 -12.80 -8.39 8.43
N TYR A 254 -11.91 -8.92 9.25
CA TYR A 254 -10.84 -9.81 8.84
C TYR A 254 -10.84 -11.09 9.68
N ASP A 255 -10.96 -12.24 9.00
CA ASP A 255 -10.87 -13.53 9.65
C ASP A 255 -9.41 -13.97 9.79
N PHE A 256 -8.89 -13.90 11.03
CA PHE A 256 -7.54 -14.35 11.35
C PHE A 256 -7.37 -15.87 11.29
N LYS A 257 -8.46 -16.64 11.20
CA LYS A 257 -8.43 -18.11 11.07
C LYS A 257 -8.53 -18.57 9.63
N ASP A 258 -8.71 -17.67 8.66
CA ASP A 258 -8.84 -18.03 7.26
C ASP A 258 -7.56 -18.76 6.78
N PRO A 259 -7.66 -20.06 6.44
CA PRO A 259 -6.49 -20.86 6.13
C PRO A 259 -5.94 -20.55 4.74
N VAL A 260 -6.75 -19.95 3.84
CA VAL A 260 -6.35 -19.58 2.49
C VAL A 260 -5.55 -18.28 2.54
N ILE A 261 -6.14 -17.21 3.08
CA ILE A 261 -5.54 -15.87 3.08
C ILE A 261 -4.21 -15.89 3.85
N ALA A 262 -4.10 -16.67 4.92
CA ALA A 262 -2.87 -16.84 5.68
C ALA A 262 -1.73 -17.49 4.86
N LYS A 263 -2.07 -18.38 3.92
CA LYS A 263 -1.12 -19.13 3.09
C LYS A 263 -0.86 -18.47 1.73
N LEU A 264 -1.66 -17.49 1.30
CA LEU A 264 -1.54 -16.82 0.00
C LEU A 264 -0.18 -16.12 -0.21
N ASN A 265 0.50 -15.70 0.85
CA ASN A 265 1.84 -15.12 0.76
C ASN A 265 2.87 -16.09 0.15
N THR A 266 2.59 -17.40 0.14
CA THR A 266 3.39 -18.42 -0.54
C THR A 266 3.52 -18.10 -2.03
N LEU A 267 2.48 -17.53 -2.65
CA LEU A 267 2.46 -17.19 -4.06
C LEU A 267 3.13 -15.84 -4.37
N ALA A 268 3.61 -15.09 -3.36
CA ALA A 268 4.30 -13.82 -3.59
C ALA A 268 5.60 -14.06 -4.36
N PRO A 269 5.87 -13.36 -5.49
CA PRO A 269 7.03 -13.66 -6.35
C PRO A 269 8.37 -13.74 -5.62
N SER A 270 8.59 -12.85 -4.64
CA SER A 270 9.79 -12.84 -3.78
C SER A 270 9.94 -14.12 -2.94
N ASN A 271 8.83 -14.69 -2.47
CA ASN A 271 8.80 -15.92 -1.69
C ASN A 271 8.93 -17.16 -2.59
N VAL A 272 8.30 -17.13 -3.78
CA VAL A 272 8.35 -18.21 -4.78
C VAL A 272 9.79 -18.48 -5.23
N ILE A 273 10.64 -17.48 -5.36
CA ILE A 273 12.04 -17.65 -5.79
C ILE A 273 13.03 -17.80 -4.62
N SER A 274 12.61 -17.48 -3.40
CA SER A 274 13.48 -17.48 -2.23
C SER A 274 13.82 -18.90 -1.74
N GLY A 275 15.10 -19.24 -1.79
CA GLY A 275 15.60 -20.51 -1.27
C GLY A 275 15.38 -20.67 0.25
N GLU A 276 15.47 -19.58 1.02
CA GLU A 276 15.22 -19.61 2.47
C GLU A 276 13.72 -19.78 2.80
N PHE A 277 12.84 -19.08 2.09
CA PHE A 277 11.39 -19.21 2.30
C PHE A 277 10.92 -20.64 2.02
N ARG A 278 11.47 -21.27 1.00
CA ARG A 278 11.13 -22.66 0.62
C ARG A 278 11.61 -23.73 1.59
N LYS A 279 12.59 -23.43 2.45
CA LYS A 279 12.92 -24.33 3.57
C LYS A 279 11.76 -24.41 4.57
N VAL A 280 11.01 -23.32 4.71
CA VAL A 280 9.83 -23.21 5.59
C VAL A 280 8.58 -23.73 4.86
N VAL A 281 8.42 -23.42 3.57
CA VAL A 281 7.28 -23.83 2.74
C VAL A 281 7.76 -24.66 1.53
N PRO A 282 8.06 -25.97 1.72
CA PRO A 282 8.66 -26.80 0.68
C PRO A 282 7.67 -27.29 -0.38
N SER A 283 6.36 -27.18 -0.12
CA SER A 283 5.30 -27.75 -0.95
C SER A 283 4.12 -26.77 -1.07
N LEU A 284 3.46 -26.79 -2.22
CA LEU A 284 2.25 -26.02 -2.48
C LEU A 284 0.97 -26.76 -2.03
N VAL A 285 1.07 -28.06 -1.74
CA VAL A 285 -0.06 -28.91 -1.33
C VAL A 285 -0.86 -28.33 -0.15
N PRO A 286 -0.24 -27.78 0.92
CA PRO A 286 -0.99 -27.20 2.03
C PRO A 286 -1.87 -26.00 1.65
N LEU A 287 -1.57 -25.30 0.56
CA LEU A 287 -2.43 -24.22 0.04
C LEU A 287 -3.46 -24.78 -0.95
N ALA A 288 -3.05 -25.69 -1.84
CA ALA A 288 -3.93 -26.29 -2.85
C ALA A 288 -5.11 -27.05 -2.21
N THR A 289 -4.88 -27.72 -1.09
CA THR A 289 -5.91 -28.47 -0.34
C THR A 289 -6.97 -27.57 0.31
N GLU A 290 -6.67 -26.30 0.57
CA GLU A 290 -7.64 -25.31 1.10
C GLU A 290 -8.51 -24.70 -0.01
N LEU A 291 -8.25 -25.03 -1.28
CA LEU A 291 -8.91 -24.48 -2.46
C LEU A 291 -9.59 -25.60 -3.29
N PRO A 292 -10.56 -26.34 -2.72
CA PRO A 292 -11.18 -27.50 -3.35
C PRO A 292 -11.94 -27.17 -4.64
N LEU A 293 -12.36 -25.91 -4.82
CA LEU A 293 -12.99 -25.41 -6.05
C LEU A 293 -11.99 -25.27 -7.22
N LEU A 294 -10.71 -25.10 -6.93
CA LEU A 294 -9.66 -24.95 -7.94
C LEU A 294 -8.91 -26.27 -8.18
N VAL A 295 -8.68 -27.03 -7.10
CA VAL A 295 -7.99 -28.32 -7.16
C VAL A 295 -8.78 -29.31 -6.32
N SER A 296 -9.39 -30.30 -6.96
CA SER A 296 -10.07 -31.36 -6.24
C SER A 296 -9.08 -32.09 -5.32
N PRO A 297 -9.39 -32.29 -4.02
CA PRO A 297 -8.54 -33.05 -3.10
C PRO A 297 -8.32 -34.50 -3.54
N GLU A 298 -9.22 -35.04 -4.37
CA GLU A 298 -9.18 -36.41 -4.89
C GLU A 298 -8.29 -36.53 -6.14
N ASP A 299 -8.01 -35.42 -6.84
CA ASP A 299 -7.15 -35.38 -8.02
C ASP A 299 -5.66 -35.30 -7.62
N THR A 300 -5.18 -36.40 -7.07
CA THR A 300 -3.78 -36.59 -6.65
C THR A 300 -2.79 -36.38 -7.80
N ALA A 301 -3.18 -36.66 -9.04
CA ALA A 301 -2.34 -36.47 -10.22
C ALA A 301 -2.16 -34.97 -10.56
N LEU A 302 -3.21 -34.16 -10.44
CA LEU A 302 -3.13 -32.71 -10.57
C LEU A 302 -2.34 -32.08 -9.43
N LEU A 303 -2.59 -32.50 -8.19
CA LEU A 303 -1.85 -32.03 -7.01
C LEU A 303 -0.35 -32.30 -7.14
N GLN A 304 0.04 -33.50 -7.56
CA GLN A 304 1.45 -33.85 -7.78
C GLN A 304 2.08 -32.99 -8.89
N ARG A 305 1.39 -32.81 -10.03
CA ARG A 305 1.90 -31.96 -11.12
C ARG A 305 2.09 -30.50 -10.69
N LEU A 306 1.16 -29.95 -9.91
CA LEU A 306 1.27 -28.59 -9.36
C LEU A 306 2.43 -28.47 -8.38
N ASP A 307 2.61 -29.45 -7.49
CA ASP A 307 3.72 -29.45 -6.52
C ASP A 307 5.08 -29.62 -7.22
N ASP A 308 5.16 -30.45 -8.27
CA ASP A 308 6.37 -30.61 -9.08
C ASP A 308 6.74 -29.30 -9.79
N GLN A 309 5.76 -28.63 -10.42
CA GLN A 309 5.96 -27.32 -11.04
C GLN A 309 6.42 -26.29 -10.00
N TRP A 310 5.78 -26.28 -8.84
CA TRP A 310 6.15 -25.43 -7.71
C TRP A 310 7.62 -25.63 -7.34
N ARG A 311 8.07 -26.89 -7.17
CA ARG A 311 9.45 -27.24 -6.82
C ARG A 311 10.47 -26.90 -7.91
N MET A 312 10.05 -26.93 -9.17
CA MET A 312 10.92 -26.65 -10.32
C MET A 312 11.12 -25.16 -10.61
N LEU A 313 10.19 -24.29 -10.18
CA LEU A 313 10.24 -22.84 -10.44
C LEU A 313 11.61 -22.17 -10.16
N PRO A 314 12.27 -22.38 -9.00
CA PRO A 314 13.56 -21.77 -8.71
C PRO A 314 14.69 -22.28 -9.62
N LEU A 315 14.59 -23.53 -10.08
CA LEU A 315 15.58 -24.14 -10.98
C LEU A 315 15.45 -23.63 -12.42
N GLN A 316 14.31 -23.02 -12.76
CA GLN A 316 14.00 -22.53 -14.09
C GLN A 316 14.32 -21.03 -14.29
N CYS A 317 14.46 -20.23 -13.23
CA CYS A 317 14.83 -18.81 -13.39
C CYS A 317 16.31 -18.60 -13.76
N ASP A 318 17.25 -19.38 -13.20
CA ASP A 318 18.68 -19.03 -13.35
C ASP A 318 19.44 -19.82 -14.43
N ARG A 319 18.91 -20.98 -14.86
CA ARG A 319 19.65 -21.90 -15.75
C ARG A 319 19.42 -21.73 -17.25
N TRP A 320 18.36 -21.01 -17.65
CA TRP A 320 17.95 -20.89 -19.05
C TRP A 320 18.36 -19.56 -19.69
N LEU A 321 18.73 -18.57 -18.88
CA LEU A 321 19.01 -17.20 -19.31
C LEU A 321 20.48 -16.89 -19.65
N VAL A 322 21.39 -17.88 -19.54
CA VAL A 322 22.84 -17.64 -19.69
C VAL A 322 23.51 -18.66 -20.61
N ARG A 323 22.79 -19.62 -21.22
CA ARG A 323 23.42 -20.67 -22.03
C ARG A 323 24.02 -20.11 -23.32
N GLY A 324 23.32 -19.21 -23.99
CA GLY A 324 23.81 -18.49 -25.17
C GLY A 324 25.03 -17.66 -24.81
N LYS A 325 24.96 -16.87 -23.74
CA LYS A 325 26.13 -16.13 -23.22
C LYS A 325 27.31 -17.04 -22.86
N ILE A 326 27.10 -18.20 -22.26
CA ILE A 326 28.16 -19.17 -21.95
C ILE A 326 28.77 -19.75 -23.23
N ILE A 327 27.93 -20.20 -24.19
CA ILE A 327 28.38 -20.72 -25.48
C ILE A 327 29.21 -19.67 -26.22
N TYR A 328 28.72 -18.42 -26.26
CA TYR A 328 29.42 -17.29 -26.84
C TYR A 328 30.77 -17.04 -26.16
N ASN A 329 30.82 -16.99 -24.83
CA ASN A 329 32.06 -16.77 -24.10
C ASN A 329 33.07 -17.89 -24.32
N ILE A 330 32.62 -19.15 -24.35
CA ILE A 330 33.50 -20.29 -24.67
C ILE A 330 34.05 -20.15 -26.09
N LEU A 331 33.20 -19.77 -27.05
CA LEU A 331 33.60 -19.62 -28.45
C LEU A 331 34.58 -18.47 -28.68
N VAL A 332 34.36 -17.32 -28.03
CA VAL A 332 35.25 -16.14 -28.15
C VAL A 332 36.61 -16.40 -27.52
N ASN A 333 36.67 -17.19 -26.44
CA ASN A 333 37.90 -17.50 -25.73
C ASN A 333 38.40 -18.93 -26.05
N TRP A 334 38.06 -19.49 -27.21
CA TRP A 334 38.25 -20.92 -27.49
C TRP A 334 39.73 -21.32 -27.41
N GLU A 335 40.60 -20.56 -28.06
CA GLU A 335 42.04 -20.82 -28.08
C GLU A 335 42.70 -20.53 -26.72
N GLU A 336 42.26 -19.49 -26.02
CA GLU A 336 42.73 -19.16 -24.68
C GLU A 336 42.36 -20.26 -23.67
N LEU A 337 41.13 -20.77 -23.73
CA LEU A 337 40.67 -21.88 -22.90
C LEU A 337 41.45 -23.16 -23.22
N LYS A 338 41.67 -23.45 -24.51
CA LYS A 338 42.48 -24.59 -24.94
C LYS A 338 43.92 -24.48 -24.42
N ALA A 339 44.55 -23.31 -24.51
CA ALA A 339 45.87 -23.07 -23.94
C ALA A 339 45.89 -23.21 -22.41
N TYR A 340 44.88 -22.64 -21.72
CA TYR A 340 44.73 -22.72 -20.28
C TYR A 340 44.64 -24.18 -19.79
N PHE A 341 43.75 -24.98 -20.40
CA PHE A 341 43.59 -26.38 -20.03
C PHE A 341 44.80 -27.23 -20.45
N ASN A 342 45.54 -26.83 -21.50
CA ASN A 342 46.80 -27.47 -21.87
C ASN A 342 47.85 -27.32 -20.75
N ILE A 343 47.96 -26.14 -20.15
CA ILE A 343 48.87 -25.90 -19.01
C ILE A 343 48.36 -26.66 -17.78
N ALA A 344 47.07 -26.56 -17.48
CA ALA A 344 46.47 -27.21 -16.31
C ALA A 344 46.57 -28.74 -16.35
N LYS A 345 46.49 -29.38 -17.54
CA LYS A 345 46.68 -30.83 -17.66
C LYS A 345 48.13 -31.27 -17.39
N ILE A 346 49.12 -30.38 -17.58
CA ILE A 346 50.53 -30.68 -17.36
C ILE A 346 50.91 -30.39 -15.89
N GLN A 347 50.52 -29.20 -15.40
CA GLN A 347 51.02 -28.65 -14.13
C GLN A 347 50.07 -28.82 -12.94
N GLY A 348 48.82 -29.26 -13.17
CA GLY A 348 47.82 -29.39 -12.11
C GLY A 348 48.09 -30.53 -11.11
N GLY A 349 47.40 -30.47 -9.97
CA GLY A 349 47.32 -31.60 -9.03
C GLY A 349 46.61 -32.82 -9.65
N GLN A 350 46.69 -34.00 -9.01
CA GLN A 350 46.22 -35.26 -9.58
C GLN A 350 44.74 -35.22 -10.04
N ASP A 351 43.83 -34.69 -9.23
CA ASP A 351 42.40 -34.59 -9.56
C ASP A 351 42.09 -33.53 -10.65
N VAL A 352 42.91 -32.47 -10.71
CA VAL A 352 42.76 -31.40 -11.70
C VAL A 352 43.22 -31.85 -13.08
N ARG A 353 44.30 -32.65 -13.14
CA ARG A 353 44.89 -33.12 -14.41
C ARG A 353 43.91 -33.94 -15.24
N TYR A 354 43.13 -34.81 -14.61
CA TYR A 354 42.14 -35.62 -15.32
C TYR A 354 41.06 -34.76 -15.97
N LYS A 355 40.44 -33.85 -15.20
CA LYS A 355 39.41 -32.93 -15.71
C LYS A 355 39.95 -31.98 -16.77
N ALA A 356 41.13 -31.41 -16.55
CA ALA A 356 41.78 -30.52 -17.50
C ALA A 356 42.14 -31.24 -18.81
N ARG A 357 42.57 -32.51 -18.74
CA ARG A 357 42.81 -33.33 -19.93
C ARG A 357 41.53 -33.54 -20.72
N MET A 358 40.44 -33.96 -20.08
CA MET A 358 39.15 -34.16 -20.76
C MET A 358 38.67 -32.87 -21.44
N LEU A 359 38.71 -31.73 -20.74
CA LEU A 359 38.28 -30.45 -21.31
C LEU A 359 39.19 -30.00 -22.46
N TRP A 360 40.50 -30.22 -22.33
CA TRP A 360 41.46 -29.94 -23.40
C TRP A 360 41.21 -30.81 -24.64
N GLU A 361 40.93 -32.11 -24.46
CA GLU A 361 40.56 -33.02 -25.55
C GLU A 361 39.28 -32.57 -26.24
N MET A 362 38.25 -32.20 -25.47
CA MET A 362 36.98 -31.67 -26.00
C MET A 362 37.16 -30.37 -26.80
N LEU A 363 38.00 -29.43 -26.34
CA LEU A 363 38.30 -28.18 -27.03
C LEU A 363 39.24 -28.36 -28.23
N SER A 364 39.97 -29.48 -28.27
CA SER A 364 40.85 -29.83 -29.40
C SER A 364 40.11 -30.54 -30.53
N ASP A 365 38.90 -31.04 -30.28
CA ASP A 365 38.03 -31.63 -31.28
C ASP A 365 37.32 -30.53 -32.10
N GLY A 366 37.69 -30.44 -33.37
CA GLY A 366 37.11 -29.48 -34.32
C GLY A 366 35.60 -29.63 -34.51
N THR A 367 35.06 -30.83 -34.31
CA THR A 367 33.61 -31.10 -34.37
C THR A 367 32.86 -30.35 -33.28
N ASN A 368 33.42 -30.31 -32.07
CA ASN A 368 32.83 -29.58 -30.94
C ASN A 368 32.90 -28.08 -31.18
N TYR A 369 34.02 -27.57 -31.70
CA TYR A 369 34.13 -26.15 -32.09
C TYR A 369 33.05 -25.77 -33.10
N LEU A 370 32.93 -26.53 -34.19
CA LEU A 370 31.94 -26.30 -35.23
C LEU A 370 30.50 -26.38 -34.70
N TYR A 371 30.21 -27.31 -33.78
CA TYR A 371 28.89 -27.39 -33.13
C TYR A 371 28.59 -26.13 -32.30
N PHE A 372 29.58 -25.57 -31.59
CA PHE A 372 29.42 -24.30 -30.86
C PHE A 372 29.24 -23.11 -31.82
N VAL A 373 29.98 -23.07 -32.94
CA VAL A 373 29.80 -22.07 -34.00
C VAL A 373 28.36 -22.08 -34.53
N PHE A 374 27.81 -23.27 -34.78
CA PHE A 374 26.43 -23.44 -35.23
C PHE A 374 25.39 -23.05 -34.15
N ALA A 375 25.56 -23.54 -32.92
CA ALA A 375 24.56 -23.36 -31.86
C ALA A 375 24.49 -21.91 -31.34
N SER A 376 25.63 -21.21 -31.30
CA SER A 376 25.75 -19.86 -30.73
C SER A 376 24.71 -18.85 -31.25
N PRO A 377 24.57 -18.61 -32.57
CA PRO A 377 23.60 -17.64 -33.09
C PRO A 377 22.14 -18.06 -32.82
N ILE A 378 21.85 -19.37 -32.84
CA ILE A 378 20.50 -19.90 -32.60
C ILE A 378 20.09 -19.66 -31.15
N VAL A 379 20.94 -20.06 -30.20
CA VAL A 379 20.64 -19.94 -28.76
C VAL A 379 20.57 -18.47 -28.33
N THR A 380 21.42 -17.61 -28.89
CA THR A 380 21.40 -16.17 -28.60
C THR A 380 20.06 -15.53 -29.00
N GLU A 381 19.48 -15.94 -30.12
CA GLU A 381 18.17 -15.44 -30.57
C GLU A 381 17.04 -15.90 -29.64
N PHE A 382 17.10 -17.14 -29.12
CA PHE A 382 16.18 -17.58 -28.07
C PHE A 382 16.32 -16.77 -26.78
N GLU A 383 17.54 -16.40 -26.38
CA GLU A 383 17.76 -15.54 -25.21
C GLU A 383 17.19 -14.13 -25.44
N ARG A 384 17.34 -13.57 -26.65
CA ARG A 384 16.73 -12.29 -27.03
C ARG A 384 15.21 -12.34 -26.90
N LEU A 385 14.57 -13.40 -27.42
CA LEU A 385 13.13 -13.58 -27.28
C LEU A 385 12.71 -13.72 -25.82
N ASN A 386 13.41 -14.54 -25.03
CA ASN A 386 13.12 -14.69 -23.61
C ASN A 386 13.20 -13.35 -22.87
N ALA A 387 14.18 -12.51 -23.19
CA ALA A 387 14.29 -11.17 -22.62
C ALA A 387 13.10 -10.27 -23.00
N LEU A 388 12.58 -10.37 -24.24
CA LEU A 388 11.37 -9.67 -24.66
C LEU A 388 10.14 -10.12 -23.86
N PHE A 389 9.94 -11.44 -23.69
CA PHE A 389 8.84 -12.01 -22.92
C PHE A 389 8.89 -11.65 -21.42
N GLN A 390 10.07 -11.29 -20.91
CA GLN A 390 10.28 -10.86 -19.52
C GLN A 390 10.18 -9.35 -19.33
N SER A 391 10.02 -8.57 -20.41
CA SER A 391 9.95 -7.11 -20.31
C SER A 391 8.60 -6.65 -19.73
N THR A 392 8.63 -5.61 -18.89
CA THR A 392 7.45 -5.15 -18.13
C THR A 392 6.37 -4.46 -18.96
N ASN A 393 6.69 -4.03 -20.19
CA ASN A 393 5.83 -3.19 -21.03
C ASN A 393 5.61 -3.76 -22.45
N CYS A 394 5.74 -5.07 -22.67
CA CYS A 394 5.55 -5.64 -24.01
C CYS A 394 4.09 -5.95 -24.32
N LYS A 395 3.61 -5.54 -25.51
CA LYS A 395 2.28 -5.89 -25.99
C LYS A 395 2.22 -7.38 -26.39
N PRO A 396 1.19 -8.15 -26.00
CA PRO A 396 1.05 -9.56 -26.37
C PRO A 396 1.12 -9.82 -27.88
N SER A 397 0.56 -8.91 -28.70
CA SER A 397 0.61 -9.00 -30.16
C SER A 397 2.03 -8.88 -30.72
N HIS A 398 2.87 -8.04 -30.13
CA HIS A 398 4.28 -7.91 -30.49
C HIS A 398 5.07 -9.16 -30.10
N LEU A 399 4.83 -9.70 -28.91
CA LEU A 399 5.46 -10.96 -28.46
C LEU A 399 5.11 -12.14 -29.36
N CYS A 400 3.84 -12.27 -29.77
CA CYS A 400 3.42 -13.30 -30.70
C CYS A 400 4.07 -13.12 -32.07
N HIS A 401 4.13 -11.90 -32.57
CA HIS A 401 4.76 -11.58 -33.85
C HIS A 401 6.26 -11.92 -33.87
N GLU A 402 7.00 -11.55 -32.83
CA GLU A 402 8.42 -11.87 -32.70
C GLU A 402 8.66 -13.39 -32.66
N LEU A 403 7.81 -14.14 -31.95
CA LEU A 403 7.88 -15.60 -31.89
C LEU A 403 7.55 -16.25 -33.25
N GLU A 404 6.60 -15.70 -34.00
CA GLU A 404 6.25 -16.14 -35.36
C GLU A 404 7.39 -15.90 -36.35
N ILE A 405 8.02 -14.72 -36.32
CA ILE A 405 9.19 -14.40 -37.14
C ILE A 405 10.30 -15.42 -36.88
N HIS A 406 10.59 -15.69 -35.61
CA HIS A 406 11.62 -16.65 -35.24
C HIS A 406 11.29 -18.07 -35.68
N CYS A 407 10.05 -18.53 -35.47
CA CYS A 407 9.61 -19.84 -35.95
C CYS A 407 9.71 -19.96 -37.48
N THR A 408 9.34 -18.91 -38.21
CA THR A 408 9.42 -18.86 -39.67
C THR A 408 10.86 -18.91 -40.13
N SER A 409 11.74 -18.14 -39.48
CA SER A 409 13.18 -18.13 -39.75
C SER A 409 13.78 -19.53 -39.57
N LEU A 410 13.55 -20.19 -38.43
CA LEU A 410 14.04 -21.54 -38.18
C LEU A 410 13.48 -22.56 -39.17
N THR A 411 12.18 -22.47 -39.48
CA THR A 411 11.51 -23.38 -40.41
C THR A 411 12.14 -23.30 -41.81
N ARG A 412 12.36 -22.09 -42.33
CA ARG A 412 12.95 -21.89 -43.67
C ARG A 412 14.39 -22.40 -43.82
N ARG A 413 15.09 -22.66 -42.73
CA ARG A 413 16.45 -23.23 -42.78
C ARG A 413 16.45 -24.75 -43.01
N VAL A 414 15.35 -25.44 -42.71
CA VAL A 414 15.27 -26.92 -42.75
C VAL A 414 14.05 -27.46 -43.50
N TYR A 415 13.09 -26.62 -43.90
CA TYR A 415 11.93 -27.00 -44.72
C TYR A 415 11.84 -26.14 -45.98
N ASP A 416 11.32 -26.72 -47.05
CA ASP A 416 11.00 -26.02 -48.30
C ASP A 416 9.65 -25.26 -48.21
N GLU A 417 9.29 -24.57 -49.29
CA GLU A 417 8.03 -23.82 -49.40
C GLU A 417 6.77 -24.70 -49.27
N ASN A 418 6.89 -25.99 -49.56
CA ASN A 418 5.82 -26.97 -49.48
C ASN A 418 5.73 -27.63 -48.09
N GLY A 419 6.66 -27.30 -47.18
CA GLY A 419 6.71 -27.86 -45.84
C GLY A 419 7.40 -29.22 -45.73
N PHE A 420 8.13 -29.65 -46.76
CA PHE A 420 8.95 -30.87 -46.72
C PHE A 420 10.36 -30.58 -46.22
N PRO A 421 10.97 -31.50 -45.44
CA PRO A 421 12.37 -31.38 -45.04
C PRO A 421 13.30 -31.23 -46.25
N VAL A 422 14.20 -30.25 -46.22
CA VAL A 422 15.20 -30.09 -47.28
C VAL A 422 16.33 -31.12 -47.12
N PRO A 423 16.94 -31.60 -48.23
CA PRO A 423 18.18 -32.38 -48.17
C PRO A 423 19.29 -31.63 -47.44
N LEU A 424 20.24 -32.37 -46.86
CA LEU A 424 21.29 -31.80 -46.02
C LEU A 424 22.10 -30.70 -46.72
N GLU A 425 22.34 -30.84 -48.02
CA GLU A 425 23.10 -29.88 -48.84
C GLU A 425 22.39 -28.53 -48.98
N LYS A 426 21.08 -28.49 -48.72
CA LYS A 426 20.25 -27.28 -48.78
C LYS A 426 19.90 -26.71 -47.41
N VAL A 427 20.33 -27.35 -46.32
CA VAL A 427 20.11 -26.84 -44.97
C VAL A 427 20.99 -25.61 -44.73
N ASP A 428 20.38 -24.55 -44.20
CA ASP A 428 21.12 -23.36 -43.79
C ASP A 428 21.72 -23.54 -42.39
N PHE A 429 23.00 -23.94 -42.36
CA PHE A 429 23.80 -24.04 -41.14
C PHE A 429 24.45 -22.70 -40.73
N GLY A 430 24.36 -21.66 -41.57
CA GLY A 430 25.01 -20.37 -41.38
C GLY A 430 26.42 -20.28 -41.99
N ALA A 431 26.73 -19.10 -42.53
CA ALA A 431 27.96 -18.85 -43.30
C ALA A 431 29.25 -19.18 -42.54
N LYS A 432 29.34 -18.81 -41.24
CA LYS A 432 30.53 -19.09 -40.43
C LYS A 432 30.76 -20.60 -40.23
N PHE A 433 29.69 -21.36 -40.01
CA PHE A 433 29.80 -22.81 -39.89
C PHE A 433 30.34 -23.42 -41.18
N ILE A 434 29.80 -23.00 -42.33
CA ILE A 434 30.21 -23.49 -43.65
C ILE A 434 31.71 -23.22 -43.87
N SER A 435 32.13 -21.95 -43.73
CA SER A 435 33.53 -21.56 -43.97
C SER A 435 34.51 -22.27 -43.04
N GLU A 436 34.18 -22.41 -41.75
CA GLU A 436 35.04 -23.07 -40.76
C GLU A 436 35.07 -24.60 -40.99
N SER A 437 33.96 -25.19 -41.41
CA SER A 437 33.88 -26.63 -41.68
C SER A 437 34.71 -27.04 -42.89
N GLU A 438 34.79 -26.19 -43.91
CA GLU A 438 35.65 -26.37 -45.07
C GLU A 438 37.14 -26.30 -44.72
N LEU A 439 37.51 -25.57 -43.66
CA LEU A 439 38.89 -25.49 -43.18
C LEU A 439 39.25 -26.67 -42.27
N ILE A 440 38.36 -27.02 -41.33
CA ILE A 440 38.65 -27.99 -40.26
C ILE A 440 38.43 -29.43 -40.73
N LEU A 441 37.37 -29.70 -41.49
CA LEU A 441 36.93 -31.05 -41.88
C LEU A 441 37.00 -31.27 -43.40
N ALA A 442 37.83 -30.51 -44.13
CA ALA A 442 37.97 -30.58 -45.59
C ALA A 442 38.12 -32.01 -46.14
N ASN A 443 38.90 -32.83 -45.43
CA ASN A 443 39.22 -34.20 -45.81
C ASN A 443 38.40 -35.26 -45.05
N GLU A 444 37.54 -34.85 -44.12
CA GLU A 444 36.79 -35.71 -43.21
C GLU A 444 35.29 -35.65 -43.49
N LYS A 445 34.91 -35.92 -44.76
CA LYS A 445 33.52 -35.77 -45.25
C LYS A 445 32.49 -36.55 -44.44
N GLU A 446 32.82 -37.76 -43.98
CA GLU A 446 31.90 -38.59 -43.18
C GLU A 446 31.64 -37.95 -41.80
N GLN A 447 32.66 -37.36 -41.18
CA GLN A 447 32.52 -36.70 -39.88
C GLN A 447 31.75 -35.39 -40.00
N LEU A 448 31.99 -34.63 -41.08
CA LEU A 448 31.21 -33.43 -41.40
C LEU A 448 29.73 -33.76 -41.60
N GLN A 449 29.42 -34.81 -42.37
CA GLN A 449 28.05 -35.28 -42.57
C GLN A 449 27.37 -35.61 -41.24
N LYS A 450 28.03 -36.40 -40.36
CA LYS A 450 27.50 -36.76 -39.04
C LYS A 450 27.21 -35.54 -38.16
N LEU A 451 28.09 -34.53 -38.21
CA LEU A 451 27.88 -33.27 -37.49
C LEU A 451 26.69 -32.50 -38.05
N GLN A 452 26.59 -32.39 -39.38
CA GLN A 452 25.49 -31.70 -40.05
C GLN A 452 24.14 -32.38 -39.78
N ASP A 453 24.07 -33.73 -39.80
CA ASP A 453 22.87 -34.49 -39.45
C ASP A 453 22.41 -34.15 -38.01
N ARG A 454 23.35 -34.12 -37.06
CA ARG A 454 23.07 -33.75 -35.66
C ARG A 454 22.59 -32.30 -35.53
N CYS A 455 23.19 -31.37 -36.27
CA CYS A 455 22.76 -29.97 -36.32
C CYS A 455 21.35 -29.83 -36.92
N GLN A 456 21.04 -30.60 -37.97
CA GLN A 456 19.73 -30.63 -38.61
C GLN A 456 18.66 -31.19 -37.67
N GLU A 457 18.95 -32.29 -36.96
CA GLU A 457 18.05 -32.87 -35.95
C GLU A 457 17.75 -31.88 -34.82
N MET A 458 18.77 -31.13 -34.36
CA MET A 458 18.56 -30.06 -33.39
C MET A 458 17.60 -29.01 -33.91
N MET A 459 17.75 -28.57 -35.17
CA MET A 459 16.86 -27.57 -35.78
C MET A 459 15.44 -28.08 -35.95
N PHE A 460 15.24 -29.34 -36.38
CA PHE A 460 13.91 -29.94 -36.43
C PHE A 460 13.26 -29.96 -35.05
N THR A 461 14.00 -30.37 -34.03
CA THR A 461 13.52 -30.39 -32.66
C THR A 461 13.13 -28.98 -32.20
N LEU A 462 13.97 -27.97 -32.47
CA LEU A 462 13.68 -26.57 -32.12
C LEU A 462 12.40 -26.08 -32.82
N VAL A 463 12.25 -26.31 -34.12
CA VAL A 463 11.04 -25.93 -34.86
C VAL A 463 9.79 -26.55 -34.24
N GLN A 464 9.82 -27.85 -33.90
CA GLN A 464 8.68 -28.51 -33.26
C GLN A 464 8.38 -27.93 -31.87
N GLN A 465 9.42 -27.69 -31.07
CA GLN A 465 9.27 -27.10 -29.73
C GLN A 465 8.71 -25.67 -29.79
N VAL A 466 9.14 -24.84 -30.75
CA VAL A 466 8.59 -23.49 -30.96
C VAL A 466 7.15 -23.56 -31.46
N LYS A 467 6.83 -24.44 -32.42
CA LYS A 467 5.46 -24.63 -32.93
C LYS A 467 4.47 -25.05 -31.83
N MET A 468 4.88 -25.89 -30.88
CA MET A 468 4.04 -26.25 -29.72
C MET A 468 3.75 -25.06 -28.79
N ARG A 469 4.61 -24.04 -28.81
CA ARG A 469 4.52 -22.83 -27.95
C ARG A 469 3.95 -21.63 -28.68
N LEU A 470 3.89 -21.66 -30.01
CA LEU A 470 3.11 -20.71 -30.78
C LEU A 470 1.66 -20.84 -30.34
N PRO A 471 1.03 -19.75 -29.89
CA PRO A 471 -0.34 -19.83 -29.47
C PRO A 471 -1.18 -20.18 -30.71
N ARG A 472 -2.01 -21.23 -30.62
CA ARG A 472 -2.98 -21.63 -31.67
C ARG A 472 -4.01 -20.52 -31.98
N SER A 473 -3.91 -19.40 -31.29
CA SER A 473 -4.79 -18.26 -31.24
C SER A 473 -4.39 -17.15 -32.22
N ARG A 474 -3.71 -17.48 -33.33
CA ARG A 474 -3.43 -16.49 -34.39
C ARG A 474 -4.72 -15.82 -34.87
N GLU A 475 -5.77 -16.62 -35.10
CA GLU A 475 -7.12 -16.12 -35.43
C GLU A 475 -7.72 -15.25 -34.32
N LEU A 476 -7.42 -15.55 -33.05
CA LEU A 476 -7.87 -14.79 -31.90
C LEU A 476 -7.14 -13.44 -31.80
N TYR A 477 -5.82 -13.39 -31.99
CA TYR A 477 -5.06 -12.14 -31.97
C TYR A 477 -5.32 -11.27 -33.21
N ASP A 478 -5.44 -11.88 -34.40
CA ASP A 478 -5.89 -11.20 -35.61
C ASP A 478 -7.31 -10.67 -35.43
N GLY A 479 -8.19 -11.43 -34.76
CA GLY A 479 -9.50 -10.99 -34.34
C GLY A 479 -9.45 -9.80 -33.38
N LEU A 480 -8.66 -9.87 -32.31
CA LEU A 480 -8.50 -8.79 -31.32
C LEU A 480 -7.94 -7.51 -31.95
N LYS A 481 -7.05 -7.62 -32.95
CA LYS A 481 -6.54 -6.46 -33.70
C LYS A 481 -7.66 -5.69 -34.40
N LYS A 482 -8.79 -6.34 -34.77
CA LYS A 482 -9.96 -5.69 -35.36
C LYS A 482 -10.67 -4.73 -34.40
N LEU A 483 -10.44 -4.86 -33.09
CA LEU A 483 -10.95 -3.96 -32.05
C LEU A 483 -10.02 -2.77 -31.76
N SER A 484 -8.90 -2.64 -32.49
CA SER A 484 -8.01 -1.50 -32.30
C SER A 484 -8.64 -0.19 -32.80
N PRO A 485 -8.31 0.97 -32.20
CA PRO A 485 -8.95 2.25 -32.54
C PRO A 485 -8.77 2.62 -34.01
N SER A 486 -7.57 2.37 -34.56
CA SER A 486 -7.24 2.61 -35.96
C SER A 486 -8.02 1.72 -36.95
N VAL A 487 -8.50 0.55 -36.51
CA VAL A 487 -9.33 -0.35 -37.34
C VAL A 487 -10.82 -0.10 -37.15
N VAL A 488 -11.25 0.25 -35.93
CA VAL A 488 -12.67 0.50 -35.63
C VAL A 488 -13.14 1.83 -36.21
N LEU A 489 -12.25 2.83 -36.28
CA LEU A 489 -12.55 4.18 -36.74
C LEU A 489 -12.05 4.47 -38.17
N THR A 490 -11.65 3.46 -38.93
CA THR A 490 -11.27 3.63 -40.34
C THR A 490 -12.50 3.70 -41.25
N HIS A 491 -12.45 4.56 -42.26
CA HIS A 491 -13.41 4.56 -43.38
C HIS A 491 -13.04 3.55 -44.48
N THR A 492 -11.80 3.03 -44.47
CA THR A 492 -11.28 2.13 -45.51
C THR A 492 -10.92 0.76 -44.91
N ASN A 493 -11.38 -0.33 -45.53
CA ASN A 493 -11.14 -1.71 -45.08
C ASN A 493 -11.57 -2.00 -43.64
N ARG A 494 -12.63 -1.35 -43.17
CA ARG A 494 -13.24 -1.62 -41.87
C ARG A 494 -13.91 -3.01 -41.89
N PRO A 495 -13.61 -3.92 -40.95
CA PRO A 495 -14.27 -5.23 -40.91
C PRO A 495 -15.77 -5.07 -40.64
N PRO A 496 -16.63 -5.90 -41.25
CA PRO A 496 -18.04 -5.94 -40.88
C PRO A 496 -18.18 -6.43 -39.43
N TYR A 497 -19.30 -6.10 -38.80
CA TYR A 497 -19.55 -6.47 -37.40
C TYR A 497 -19.46 -7.98 -37.15
N THR A 498 -19.92 -8.78 -38.12
CA THR A 498 -19.85 -10.26 -38.10
C THR A 498 -18.44 -10.82 -38.09
N ASP A 499 -17.43 -10.02 -38.41
CA ASP A 499 -16.04 -10.45 -38.46
C ASP A 499 -15.26 -10.07 -37.18
N LEU A 500 -15.92 -9.45 -36.19
CA LEU A 500 -15.32 -9.13 -34.90
C LEU A 500 -15.13 -10.40 -34.03
N PRO A 501 -14.12 -10.42 -33.14
CA PRO A 501 -13.78 -11.62 -32.37
C PRO A 501 -14.83 -11.94 -31.30
N PHE A 502 -15.02 -13.21 -30.95
CA PHE A 502 -15.85 -13.61 -29.80
C PHE A 502 -17.29 -13.06 -29.78
N LEU A 503 -18.00 -13.05 -30.90
CA LEU A 503 -19.38 -12.53 -30.97
C LEU A 503 -20.31 -13.14 -29.91
N HIS A 504 -20.07 -14.39 -29.48
CA HIS A 504 -20.83 -15.05 -28.42
C HIS A 504 -20.80 -14.30 -27.07
N LEU A 505 -19.77 -13.50 -26.78
CA LEU A 505 -19.65 -12.72 -25.53
C LEU A 505 -20.66 -11.56 -25.43
N GLN A 506 -21.34 -11.24 -26.52
CA GLN A 506 -22.35 -10.16 -26.55
C GLN A 506 -23.65 -10.55 -25.84
N GLY A 507 -23.94 -11.86 -25.75
CA GLY A 507 -25.17 -12.37 -25.15
C GLY A 507 -26.43 -11.72 -25.75
N GLN A 508 -27.30 -11.20 -24.88
CA GLN A 508 -28.55 -10.54 -25.27
C GLN A 508 -28.34 -9.12 -25.85
N ALA A 509 -27.13 -8.55 -25.77
CA ALA A 509 -26.83 -7.19 -26.23
C ALA A 509 -26.31 -7.13 -27.67
N ALA A 510 -26.34 -8.23 -28.44
CA ALA A 510 -25.79 -8.30 -29.79
C ALA A 510 -26.33 -7.20 -30.73
N GLU A 511 -27.65 -6.99 -30.75
CA GLU A 511 -28.28 -5.96 -31.59
C GLU A 511 -27.85 -4.53 -31.17
N ALA A 512 -27.74 -4.27 -29.86
CA ALA A 512 -27.27 -2.99 -29.35
C ALA A 512 -25.80 -2.75 -29.74
N CYS A 513 -24.94 -3.74 -29.54
CA CYS A 513 -23.53 -3.68 -29.90
C CYS A 513 -23.33 -3.45 -31.41
N GLU A 514 -24.10 -4.09 -32.27
CA GLU A 514 -24.02 -3.89 -33.73
C GLU A 514 -24.39 -2.46 -34.12
N ASN A 515 -25.51 -1.95 -33.58
CA ASN A 515 -25.95 -0.59 -33.84
C ASN A 515 -24.94 0.45 -33.33
N GLN A 516 -24.35 0.21 -32.17
CA GLN A 516 -23.26 1.03 -31.62
C GLN A 516 -22.03 0.97 -32.50
N TYR A 517 -21.66 -0.21 -33.03
CA TYR A 517 -20.51 -0.36 -33.93
C TYR A 517 -20.69 0.38 -35.25
N ARG A 518 -21.92 0.48 -35.76
CA ARG A 518 -22.20 1.29 -36.97
C ARG A 518 -22.05 2.79 -36.69
N ARG A 519 -22.48 3.26 -35.51
CA ARG A 519 -22.48 4.69 -35.15
C ARG A 519 -21.11 5.21 -34.72
N ILE A 520 -20.31 4.41 -34.03
CA ILE A 520 -19.04 4.81 -33.41
C ILE A 520 -18.05 5.47 -34.39
N LEU A 521 -18.10 5.09 -35.67
CA LEU A 521 -17.24 5.64 -36.73
C LEU A 521 -17.54 7.12 -37.03
N TYR A 522 -18.81 7.51 -36.95
CA TYR A 522 -19.26 8.85 -37.34
C TYR A 522 -19.34 9.82 -36.16
N HIS A 523 -19.00 9.37 -34.95
CA HIS A 523 -19.04 10.19 -33.75
C HIS A 523 -17.86 11.17 -33.73
N PRO A 524 -18.07 12.48 -33.44
CA PRO A 524 -17.02 13.50 -33.50
C PRO A 524 -16.11 13.46 -32.26
N TRP A 525 -15.33 12.38 -32.11
CA TRP A 525 -14.51 12.09 -30.94
C TRP A 525 -13.52 13.19 -30.52
N ILE A 526 -13.00 13.96 -31.48
CA ILE A 526 -12.04 15.04 -31.23
C ILE A 526 -12.75 16.26 -30.63
N GLU A 527 -13.94 16.60 -31.16
CA GLU A 527 -14.72 17.77 -30.73
C GLU A 527 -15.33 17.55 -29.34
N GLU A 528 -15.71 16.31 -29.04
CA GLU A 528 -16.26 15.89 -27.74
C GLU A 528 -15.22 15.85 -26.61
N GLY A 529 -13.93 16.05 -26.91
CA GLY A 529 -12.87 16.24 -25.91
C GLY A 529 -12.49 15.00 -25.07
N ILE A 530 -13.15 13.85 -25.25
CA ILE A 530 -12.90 12.59 -24.50
C ILE A 530 -11.41 12.19 -24.48
N PHE A 531 -10.73 12.42 -25.60
CA PHE A 531 -9.37 11.95 -25.83
C PHE A 531 -8.31 13.05 -25.71
N ASP A 532 -8.63 14.20 -25.12
CA ASP A 532 -7.67 15.30 -24.92
C ASP A 532 -6.97 15.71 -26.23
N GLY A 533 -7.71 15.67 -27.34
CA GLY A 533 -7.24 16.00 -28.70
C GLY A 533 -6.56 14.87 -29.48
N LYS A 534 -6.23 13.72 -28.86
CA LYS A 534 -5.60 12.59 -29.57
C LYS A 534 -6.17 11.24 -29.17
N ILE A 535 -6.72 10.51 -30.14
CA ILE A 535 -7.23 9.14 -29.96
C ILE A 535 -6.09 8.23 -29.49
N PRO A 536 -6.26 7.47 -28.37
CA PRO A 536 -5.27 6.53 -27.89
C PRO A 536 -4.99 5.42 -28.92
N ASP A 537 -3.72 5.04 -29.06
CA ASP A 537 -3.33 3.87 -29.87
C ASP A 537 -3.56 2.54 -29.12
N ASP A 538 -3.74 2.61 -27.80
CA ASP A 538 -3.99 1.45 -26.95
C ASP A 538 -5.48 1.09 -26.90
N PRO A 539 -5.88 -0.13 -27.30
CA PRO A 539 -7.29 -0.53 -27.32
C PRO A 539 -7.96 -0.51 -25.95
N GLU A 540 -7.27 -0.91 -24.87
CA GLU A 540 -7.88 -0.97 -23.53
C GLU A 540 -8.17 0.44 -23.00
N VAL A 541 -7.23 1.37 -23.19
CA VAL A 541 -7.41 2.78 -22.83
C VAL A 541 -8.54 3.43 -23.65
N PHE A 542 -8.56 3.15 -24.97
CA PHE A 542 -9.60 3.64 -25.86
C PHE A 542 -10.99 3.17 -25.44
N TRP A 543 -11.19 1.87 -25.28
CA TRP A 543 -12.50 1.31 -24.93
C TRP A 543 -12.94 1.66 -23.50
N SER A 544 -12.00 1.82 -22.56
CA SER A 544 -12.30 2.30 -21.21
C SER A 544 -12.84 3.72 -21.23
N LYS A 545 -12.22 4.63 -22.01
CA LYS A 545 -12.70 6.00 -22.19
C LYS A 545 -14.09 6.03 -22.86
N ILE A 546 -14.33 5.20 -23.88
CA ILE A 546 -15.64 5.10 -24.53
C ILE A 546 -16.72 4.55 -23.58
N LYS A 547 -16.39 3.56 -22.75
CA LYS A 547 -17.32 3.03 -21.72
C LYS A 547 -17.71 4.09 -20.69
N SER A 548 -16.80 4.99 -20.35
CA SER A 548 -17.08 6.11 -19.44
C SER A 548 -17.79 7.29 -20.09
N TYR A 549 -17.87 7.35 -21.43
CA TYR A 549 -18.49 8.46 -22.12
C TYR A 549 -20.00 8.49 -21.89
N GLU A 550 -20.48 9.68 -21.55
CA GLU A 550 -21.88 9.96 -21.28
C GLU A 550 -22.29 11.21 -22.05
N SER A 551 -23.40 11.12 -22.76
CA SER A 551 -24.00 12.20 -23.55
C SER A 551 -25.49 12.25 -23.23
N GLU A 552 -25.97 13.42 -22.82
CA GLU A 552 -27.37 13.68 -22.46
C GLU A 552 -27.95 12.69 -21.42
N GLY A 553 -27.13 12.26 -20.46
CA GLY A 553 -27.53 11.31 -19.41
C GLY A 553 -27.60 9.84 -19.86
N SER A 554 -27.12 9.55 -21.08
CA SER A 554 -27.06 8.19 -21.63
C SER A 554 -25.62 7.80 -21.98
N LYS A 555 -25.32 6.50 -21.96
CA LYS A 555 -24.01 5.96 -22.39
C LYS A 555 -24.13 5.30 -23.75
N PRO A 556 -24.01 6.06 -24.86
CA PRO A 556 -24.42 5.61 -26.18
C PRO A 556 -23.62 4.42 -26.73
N TYR A 557 -22.44 4.11 -26.17
CA TYR A 557 -21.54 3.05 -26.64
C TYR A 557 -21.17 2.05 -25.54
N SER A 558 -21.93 2.01 -24.44
CA SER A 558 -21.59 1.20 -23.27
C SER A 558 -21.52 -0.29 -23.57
N ASP A 559 -22.47 -0.83 -24.35
CA ASP A 559 -22.54 -2.27 -24.62
C ASP A 559 -21.39 -2.72 -25.51
N LEU A 560 -21.12 -1.96 -26.58
CA LEU A 560 -20.00 -2.22 -27.47
C LEU A 560 -18.66 -2.12 -26.74
N ALA A 561 -18.49 -1.11 -25.87
CA ALA A 561 -17.28 -0.95 -25.09
C ALA A 561 -17.11 -2.06 -24.04
N CYS A 562 -18.19 -2.49 -23.39
CA CYS A 562 -18.18 -3.67 -22.52
C CYS A 562 -17.78 -4.93 -23.29
N TYR A 563 -18.39 -5.19 -24.44
CA TYR A 563 -18.03 -6.32 -25.31
C TYR A 563 -16.56 -6.28 -25.73
N ALA A 564 -16.06 -5.12 -26.18
CA ALA A 564 -14.67 -4.99 -26.62
C ALA A 564 -13.69 -5.19 -25.46
N LEU A 565 -13.97 -4.64 -24.27
CA LEU A 565 -13.17 -4.88 -23.07
C LEU A 565 -13.23 -6.34 -22.62
N SER A 566 -14.39 -7.00 -22.70
CA SER A 566 -14.51 -8.44 -22.42
C SER A 566 -13.66 -9.26 -23.39
N CYS A 567 -13.65 -8.93 -24.69
CA CYS A 567 -12.78 -9.57 -25.66
C CYS A 567 -11.30 -9.38 -25.31
N LEU A 568 -10.89 -8.15 -25.00
CA LEU A 568 -9.49 -7.79 -24.70
C LEU A 568 -8.99 -8.38 -23.37
N THR A 569 -9.90 -8.60 -22.41
CA THR A 569 -9.58 -9.19 -21.09
C THR A 569 -9.75 -10.70 -21.04
N THR A 570 -10.28 -11.34 -22.09
CA THR A 570 -10.43 -12.80 -22.16
C THR A 570 -9.05 -13.47 -22.25
N PRO A 571 -8.63 -14.30 -21.27
CA PRO A 571 -7.37 -15.00 -21.34
C PRO A 571 -7.34 -15.93 -22.57
N GLY A 572 -6.23 -15.93 -23.33
CA GLY A 572 -6.08 -16.77 -24.54
C GLY A 572 -6.27 -18.28 -24.31
N SER A 573 -6.26 -18.75 -23.06
CA SER A 573 -6.58 -20.13 -22.66
C SER A 573 -8.08 -20.38 -22.46
N ALA A 574 -8.87 -19.35 -22.13
CA ALA A 574 -10.31 -19.40 -21.84
C ALA A 574 -11.19 -19.18 -23.08
N ALA A 575 -10.60 -18.74 -24.20
CA ALA A 575 -11.22 -18.63 -25.52
C ALA A 575 -11.69 -19.98 -26.14
N ARG A 576 -11.65 -21.07 -25.37
CA ARG A 576 -12.14 -22.40 -25.75
C ARG A 576 -13.57 -22.58 -25.24
N THR A 577 -14.53 -21.99 -25.94
CA THR A 577 -15.93 -22.44 -25.91
C THR A 577 -16.54 -22.22 -27.28
#